data_AF-S4PWN1-F1
#
_entry.id   AF-S4PWN1-F1
#
_cell.length_a   1.000
_cell.length_b   1.000
_cell.length_c   1.000
_cell.angle_alpha   90.00
_cell.angle_beta   90.00
_cell.angle_gamma   90.00
#
_symmetry.space_group_name_H-M   'P 1'
#
loop_
_entity.id
_entity.type
_entity.pdbx_description
1 polymer ?
#
loop_
_entity_poly.entity_id
_entity_poly.type
_entity_poly.pdbx_seq_one_letter_code
_entity_poly.pdbx_strand_id
1 'polypeptide(L)'
;MVCIEEEPWYLSLCEELDAFCKQVDDKVDKEQQQLKACEKRNELESKLQQECKLNAELTEQLAKLNRRGDDLDKACAKFSKLSITENDQQRLDNTKEAFELAKELTGIRFDFSAPPDKMKGYIKNEARRLLLPFDMDVNTEALWDLMKTACDPTWPDKENHNPN
;
A
#
# COMPACT_ATOMS: atom_id res chain seq x y z
N MET A 1 -89.84 -9.58 -47.49
CA MET A 1 -89.17 -9.08 -46.28
C MET A 1 -87.89 -8.47 -46.80
N VAL A 2 -87.78 -7.14 -46.82
CA VAL A 2 -86.59 -6.48 -47.39
C VAL A 2 -85.49 -6.58 -46.33
N CYS A 3 -84.39 -7.25 -46.68
CA CYS A 3 -83.24 -7.35 -45.79
C CYS A 3 -82.54 -5.99 -45.79
N ILE A 4 -82.60 -5.30 -44.64
CA ILE A 4 -81.97 -3.99 -44.44
C ILE A 4 -80.46 -4.04 -44.73
N GLU A 5 -79.86 -5.22 -44.59
CA GLU A 5 -78.45 -5.50 -44.88
C GLU A 5 -78.09 -5.41 -46.37
N GLU A 6 -79.07 -5.50 -47.28
CA GLU A 6 -78.87 -5.39 -48.73
C GLU A 6 -79.20 -3.98 -49.26
N GLU A 7 -79.65 -3.07 -48.39
CA GLU A 7 -80.02 -1.72 -48.78
C GLU A 7 -78.76 -0.88 -49.11
N PRO A 8 -78.73 -0.17 -50.25
CA PRO A 8 -77.55 0.58 -50.70
C PRO A 8 -77.05 1.63 -49.70
N TRP A 9 -77.96 2.27 -48.96
CA TRP A 9 -77.61 3.28 -47.95
C TRP A 9 -76.95 2.65 -46.71
N TYR A 10 -77.32 1.41 -46.36
CA TYR A 10 -76.73 0.67 -45.25
C TYR A 10 -75.32 0.20 -45.60
N LEU A 11 -75.12 -0.33 -46.81
CA LEU A 11 -73.80 -0.71 -47.31
C LEU A 11 -72.84 0.48 -47.37
N SER A 12 -73.31 1.64 -47.87
CA SER A 12 -72.52 2.88 -47.88
C SER A 12 -72.10 3.32 -46.47
N LEU A 13 -72.98 3.21 -45.48
CA LEU A 13 -72.67 3.56 -44.10
C LEU A 13 -71.63 2.60 -43.49
N CYS A 14 -71.73 1.30 -43.79
CA CYS A 14 -70.76 0.31 -43.36
C CYS A 14 -69.38 0.56 -43.98
N GLU A 15 -69.31 0.91 -45.27
CA GLU A 15 -68.05 1.25 -45.95
C GLU A 15 -67.40 2.51 -45.35
N GLU A 16 -68.18 3.54 -45.04
CA GLU A 16 -67.69 4.75 -44.37
C GLU A 16 -67.18 4.46 -42.96
N LEU A 17 -67.88 3.62 -42.21
CA LEU A 17 -67.47 3.21 -40.87
C LEU A 17 -66.18 2.39 -40.92
N ASP A 18 -66.07 1.43 -41.83
CA ASP A 18 -64.85 0.63 -42.02
C ASP A 18 -63.66 1.51 -42.44
N ALA A 19 -63.88 2.49 -43.32
CA ALA A 19 -62.86 3.45 -43.72
C ALA A 19 -62.39 4.31 -42.54
N PHE A 20 -63.33 4.74 -41.69
CA PHE A 20 -63.00 5.49 -40.48
C PHE A 20 -62.22 4.64 -39.46
N CYS A 21 -62.67 3.40 -39.20
CA CYS A 21 -61.96 2.47 -38.31
C CYS A 21 -60.53 2.23 -38.80
N LYS A 22 -60.33 1.97 -40.09
CA LYS A 22 -58.98 1.83 -40.68
C LYS A 22 -58.11 3.07 -40.49
N GLN A 23 -58.67 4.26 -40.66
CA GLN A 23 -57.91 5.50 -40.43
C GLN A 23 -57.50 5.68 -38.97
N VAL A 24 -58.35 5.25 -38.03
CA VAL A 24 -58.04 5.30 -36.59
C VAL A 24 -56.96 4.27 -36.27
N ASP A 25 -57.09 3.03 -36.75
CA ASP A 25 -56.09 1.98 -36.56
C ASP A 25 -54.72 2.39 -37.12
N ASP A 26 -54.68 2.94 -38.34
CA ASP A 26 -53.45 3.44 -38.97
C ASP A 26 -52.78 4.57 -38.14
N LYS A 27 -53.58 5.42 -37.48
CA LYS A 27 -53.06 6.47 -36.61
C LYS A 27 -52.51 5.88 -35.31
N VAL A 28 -53.24 4.96 -34.70
CA VAL A 28 -52.82 4.27 -33.46
C VAL A 28 -51.52 3.51 -33.70
N ASP A 29 -51.40 2.80 -34.83
CA ASP A 29 -50.19 2.06 -35.19
C ASP A 29 -48.99 2.99 -35.39
N LYS A 30 -49.19 4.14 -36.05
CA LYS A 30 -48.13 5.15 -36.22
C LYS A 30 -47.68 5.72 -34.89
N GLU A 31 -48.61 6.08 -34.00
CA GLU A 31 -48.28 6.60 -32.67
C GLU A 31 -47.55 5.56 -31.82
N GLN A 32 -47.99 4.29 -31.84
CA GLN A 32 -47.29 3.21 -31.14
C GLN A 32 -45.87 2.99 -31.66
N GLN A 33 -45.66 3.05 -32.98
CA GLN A 33 -44.32 2.93 -33.56
C GLN A 33 -43.42 4.10 -33.16
N GLN A 34 -43.95 5.33 -33.17
CA GLN A 34 -43.22 6.51 -32.73
C GLN A 34 -42.85 6.44 -31.24
N LEU A 35 -43.77 5.96 -30.41
CA LEU A 35 -43.56 5.84 -28.97
C LEU A 35 -42.46 4.81 -28.67
N LYS A 36 -42.51 3.62 -29.30
CA LYS A 36 -41.44 2.60 -29.21
C LYS A 36 -40.09 3.12 -29.69
N ALA A 37 -40.06 3.90 -30.77
CA ALA A 37 -38.82 4.50 -31.26
C ALA A 37 -38.26 5.53 -30.29
N CYS A 38 -39.13 6.34 -29.66
CA CYS A 38 -38.75 7.32 -28.65
C CYS A 38 -38.19 6.65 -27.39
N GLU A 39 -38.86 5.61 -26.89
CA GLU A 39 -38.40 4.82 -25.73
C GLU A 39 -37.01 4.24 -26.00
N LYS A 40 -36.82 3.58 -27.15
CA LYS A 40 -35.53 3.02 -27.54
C LYS A 40 -34.43 4.09 -27.65
N ARG A 41 -34.76 5.27 -28.17
CA ARG A 41 -33.80 6.39 -28.25
C ARG A 41 -33.41 6.86 -26.85
N ASN A 42 -34.37 7.05 -25.95
CA ASN A 42 -34.13 7.50 -24.59
C ASN A 42 -33.27 6.48 -23.81
N GLU A 43 -33.52 5.17 -23.98
CA GLU A 43 -32.69 4.13 -23.39
C GLU A 43 -31.24 4.17 -23.89
N LEU A 44 -31.05 4.32 -25.21
CA LEU A 44 -29.72 4.42 -25.81
C LEU A 44 -28.98 5.68 -25.35
N GLU A 45 -29.69 6.82 -25.26
CA GLU A 45 -29.12 8.08 -24.79
C GLU A 45 -28.71 8.00 -23.31
N SER A 46 -29.55 7.39 -22.47
CA SER A 46 -29.22 7.15 -21.06
C SER A 46 -28.00 6.25 -20.91
N LYS A 47 -27.89 5.18 -21.71
CA LYS A 47 -26.72 4.29 -21.69
C LYS A 47 -25.46 5.02 -22.15
N LEU A 48 -25.57 5.81 -23.23
CA LEU A 48 -24.45 6.59 -23.74
C LEU A 48 -23.93 7.60 -22.68
N GLN A 49 -24.83 8.28 -21.98
CA GLN A 49 -24.45 9.21 -20.91
C GLN A 49 -23.73 8.50 -19.76
N GLN A 50 -24.19 7.30 -19.37
CA GLN A 50 -23.53 6.48 -18.35
C GLN A 50 -22.13 6.07 -18.79
N GLU A 51 -21.96 5.59 -20.02
CA GLU A 51 -20.66 5.20 -20.58
C GLU A 51 -19.70 6.40 -20.69
N CYS A 52 -20.20 7.56 -21.13
CA CYS A 52 -19.38 8.78 -21.18
C CYS A 52 -18.89 9.20 -19.79
N LYS A 53 -19.75 9.11 -18.77
CA LYS A 53 -19.39 9.42 -17.39
C LYS A 53 -18.34 8.44 -16.87
N LEU A 54 -18.54 7.14 -17.08
CA LEU A 54 -17.59 6.11 -16.66
C LEU A 54 -16.24 6.27 -17.35
N ASN A 55 -16.22 6.60 -18.64
CA ASN A 55 -14.99 6.84 -19.38
C ASN A 55 -14.22 8.05 -18.85
N ALA A 56 -14.91 9.13 -18.49
CA ALA A 56 -14.29 10.29 -17.86
C ALA A 56 -13.64 9.94 -16.52
N GLU A 57 -14.35 9.17 -15.67
CA GLU A 57 -13.84 8.71 -14.38
C GLU A 57 -12.61 7.80 -14.53
N LEU A 58 -12.65 6.85 -15.47
CA LEU A 58 -11.53 5.95 -15.76
C LEU A 58 -10.31 6.72 -16.31
N THR A 59 -10.54 7.68 -17.19
CA THR A 59 -9.48 8.54 -17.74
C THR A 59 -8.80 9.34 -16.63
N GLU A 60 -9.57 9.88 -15.68
CA GLU A 60 -9.02 10.59 -14.54
C GLU A 60 -8.22 9.66 -13.61
N GLN A 61 -8.72 8.44 -13.35
CA GLN A 61 -8.01 7.45 -12.56
C GLN A 61 -6.68 7.03 -13.20
N LEU A 62 -6.67 6.78 -14.52
CA LEU A 62 -5.45 6.49 -15.28
C LEU A 62 -4.44 7.62 -15.18
N ALA A 63 -4.88 8.88 -15.31
CA ALA A 63 -4.00 10.03 -15.17
C ALA A 63 -3.39 10.13 -13.76
N LYS A 64 -4.17 9.83 -12.71
CA LYS A 64 -3.68 9.78 -11.32
C LYS A 64 -2.67 8.66 -11.10
N LEU A 65 -2.93 7.47 -11.65
CA LEU A 65 -2.02 6.33 -11.55
C LEU A 65 -0.72 6.57 -12.28
N ASN A 66 -0.74 7.14 -13.49
CA ASN A 66 0.48 7.49 -14.21
C ASN A 66 1.34 8.48 -13.44
N ARG A 67 0.75 9.54 -12.86
CA ARG A 67 1.49 10.50 -12.02
C ARG A 67 2.13 9.82 -10.81
N ARG A 68 1.40 8.91 -10.15
CA ARG A 68 1.95 8.11 -9.04
C ARG A 68 3.07 7.19 -9.48
N GLY A 69 2.97 6.60 -10.66
CA GLY A 69 4.04 5.80 -11.27
C GLY A 69 5.30 6.63 -11.50
N ASP A 70 5.16 7.79 -12.13
CA ASP A 70 6.28 8.71 -12.37
C ASP A 70 6.96 9.18 -11.07
N ASP A 71 6.18 9.44 -10.02
CA ASP A 71 6.70 9.85 -8.72
C ASP A 71 7.42 8.68 -8.01
N LEU A 72 6.90 7.46 -8.14
CA LEU A 72 7.55 6.25 -7.63
C LEU A 72 8.88 6.02 -8.36
N ASP A 73 8.90 6.13 -9.69
CA ASP A 73 10.11 5.95 -10.48
C ASP A 73 11.18 6.98 -10.12
N LYS A 74 10.79 8.25 -9.91
CA LYS A 74 11.70 9.29 -9.40
C LYS A 74 12.23 8.96 -8.01
N ALA A 75 11.40 8.41 -7.12
CA ALA A 75 11.84 8.00 -5.78
C ALA A 75 12.83 6.83 -5.87
N CYS A 76 12.49 5.77 -6.62
CA CYS A 76 13.36 4.62 -6.86
C CYS A 76 14.70 5.05 -7.48
N ALA A 77 14.69 5.99 -8.43
CA ALA A 77 15.91 6.53 -9.02
C ALA A 77 16.82 7.29 -8.03
N LYS A 78 16.27 7.82 -6.92
CA LYS A 78 17.08 8.40 -5.83
C LYS A 78 17.76 7.31 -5.00
N PHE A 79 17.06 6.21 -4.73
CA PHE A 79 17.61 5.09 -3.95
C PHE A 79 18.61 4.24 -4.73
N SER A 80 18.47 4.12 -6.05
CA SER A 80 19.44 3.40 -6.88
C SER A 80 20.80 4.10 -6.98
N LYS A 81 20.89 5.38 -6.59
CA LYS A 81 22.14 6.14 -6.49
C LYS A 81 22.75 6.13 -5.09
N LEU A 82 22.12 5.49 -4.10
CA LEU A 82 22.75 5.24 -2.80
C LEU A 82 23.73 4.07 -2.93
N SER A 83 24.81 4.26 -3.69
CA SER A 83 25.99 3.40 -3.57
C SER A 83 26.74 3.83 -2.32
N ILE A 84 27.13 2.87 -1.47
CA ILE A 84 28.14 3.12 -0.43
C ILE A 84 29.33 3.76 -1.15
N THR A 85 29.57 5.05 -0.89
CA THR A 85 30.70 5.72 -1.51
C THR A 85 31.98 5.13 -0.91
N GLU A 86 33.11 5.25 -1.61
CA GLU A 86 34.40 4.80 -1.08
C GLU A 86 34.69 5.41 0.30
N ASN A 87 34.24 6.65 0.53
CA ASN A 87 34.29 7.31 1.83
C ASN A 87 33.40 6.65 2.90
N ASP A 88 32.18 6.24 2.55
CA ASP A 88 31.30 5.52 3.49
C ASP A 88 31.89 4.15 3.85
N GLN A 89 32.49 3.47 2.88
CA GLN A 89 33.20 2.21 3.11
C GLN A 89 34.39 2.42 4.06
N GLN A 90 35.21 3.45 3.81
CA GLN A 90 36.33 3.80 4.67
C GLN A 90 35.88 4.15 6.10
N ARG A 91 34.76 4.88 6.26
CA ARG A 91 34.19 5.18 7.58
C ARG A 91 33.72 3.93 8.31
N LEU A 92 33.10 2.98 7.60
CA LEU A 92 32.69 1.71 8.17
C LEU A 92 33.90 0.89 8.63
N ASP A 93 34.95 0.82 7.81
CA ASP A 93 36.14 0.05 8.14
C ASP A 93 36.91 0.68 9.30
N ASN A 94 37.08 2.01 9.31
CA ASN A 94 37.64 2.73 10.47
C ASN A 94 36.83 2.48 11.75
N THR A 95 35.50 2.42 11.66
CA THR A 95 34.64 2.16 12.83
C THR A 95 34.80 0.74 13.34
N LYS A 96 34.91 -0.25 12.44
CA LYS A 96 35.21 -1.65 12.81
C LYS A 96 36.57 -1.76 13.47
N GLU A 97 37.59 -1.15 12.89
CA GLU A 97 38.95 -1.15 13.43
C GLU A 97 38.99 -0.48 14.82
N ALA A 98 38.34 0.67 14.98
CA ALA A 98 38.25 1.35 16.28
C ALA A 98 37.53 0.49 17.33
N PHE A 99 36.49 -0.24 16.92
CA PHE A 99 35.75 -1.13 17.82
C PHE A 99 36.58 -2.35 18.24
N GLU A 100 37.31 -2.98 17.32
CA GLU A 100 38.24 -4.05 17.65
C GLU A 100 39.41 -3.55 18.52
N LEU A 101 39.95 -2.38 18.25
CA LEU A 101 40.97 -1.77 19.10
C LEU A 101 40.43 -1.52 20.51
N ALA A 102 39.21 -0.98 20.64
CA ALA A 102 38.59 -0.74 21.94
C ALA A 102 38.36 -2.04 22.71
N LYS A 103 37.94 -3.11 22.02
CA LYS A 103 37.83 -4.46 22.60
C LYS A 103 39.15 -4.95 23.15
N GLU A 104 40.24 -4.80 22.42
CA GLU A 104 41.56 -5.27 22.87
C GLU A 104 42.12 -4.42 24.02
N LEU A 105 41.90 -3.10 23.99
CA LEU A 105 42.36 -2.19 25.04
C LEU A 105 41.59 -2.33 26.36
N THR A 106 40.28 -2.54 26.28
CA THR A 106 39.40 -2.55 27.47
C THR A 106 39.02 -3.95 27.95
N GLY A 107 39.16 -4.96 27.08
CA GLY A 107 38.64 -6.30 27.34
C GLY A 107 37.12 -6.42 27.33
N ILE A 108 36.37 -5.32 27.12
CA ILE A 108 34.91 -5.31 27.16
C ILE A 108 34.34 -5.99 25.91
N ARG A 109 33.33 -6.84 26.09
CA ARG A 109 32.61 -7.55 25.03
C ARG A 109 31.12 -7.39 25.26
N PHE A 110 30.48 -6.54 24.46
CA PHE A 110 29.05 -6.26 24.54
C PHE A 110 28.20 -7.36 23.89
N ASP A 111 27.05 -7.63 24.50
CA ASP A 111 25.96 -8.43 23.94
C ASP A 111 24.97 -7.52 23.21
N PHE A 112 25.10 -7.45 21.88
CA PHE A 112 24.24 -6.61 21.03
C PHE A 112 22.82 -7.15 20.85
N SER A 113 22.50 -8.33 21.40
CA SER A 113 21.12 -8.82 21.43
C SER A 113 20.29 -8.21 22.57
N ALA A 114 20.94 -7.50 23.50
CA ALA A 114 20.29 -6.86 24.62
C ALA A 114 19.45 -5.63 24.18
N PRO A 115 18.39 -5.29 24.94
CA PRO A 115 17.61 -4.07 24.73
C PRO A 115 18.48 -2.79 24.80
N PRO A 116 18.14 -1.72 24.07
CA PRO A 116 18.97 -0.50 23.97
C PRO A 116 19.07 0.31 25.27
N ASP A 117 18.17 0.05 26.24
CA ASP A 117 18.15 0.63 27.58
C ASP A 117 19.09 -0.11 28.56
N LYS A 118 19.75 -1.18 28.12
CA LYS A 118 20.66 -1.97 28.94
C LYS A 118 22.04 -2.13 28.31
N MET A 119 23.07 -2.08 29.15
CA MET A 119 24.42 -2.51 28.83
C MET A 119 24.62 -3.92 29.38
N LYS A 120 24.78 -4.88 28.48
CA LYS A 120 25.02 -6.28 28.82
C LYS A 120 26.27 -6.79 28.11
N GLY A 121 27.01 -7.66 28.78
CA GLY A 121 28.23 -8.22 28.21
C GLY A 121 29.13 -8.87 29.25
N TYR A 122 30.42 -8.93 28.93
CA TYR A 122 31.45 -9.35 29.87
C TYR A 122 32.76 -8.60 29.64
N ILE A 123 33.60 -8.53 30.68
CA ILE A 123 34.96 -7.98 30.64
C ILE A 123 35.94 -9.15 30.71
N LYS A 124 36.81 -9.25 29.70
CA LYS A 124 37.85 -10.27 29.60
C LYS A 124 39.19 -9.70 30.06
N ASN A 125 39.78 -10.31 31.09
CA ASN A 125 41.15 -10.04 31.49
C ASN A 125 42.02 -11.26 31.17
N GLU A 126 42.85 -11.14 30.12
CA GLU A 126 43.68 -12.25 29.65
C GLU A 126 44.82 -12.62 30.60
N ALA A 127 45.45 -11.62 31.24
CA ALA A 127 46.55 -11.83 32.17
C ALA A 127 46.14 -12.73 33.35
N ARG A 128 44.86 -12.65 33.73
CA ARG A 128 44.29 -13.36 34.87
C ARG A 128 43.35 -14.50 34.49
N ARG A 129 43.10 -14.68 33.19
CA ARG A 129 42.10 -15.62 32.65
C ARG A 129 40.71 -15.45 33.29
N LEU A 130 40.33 -14.20 33.55
CA LEU A 130 39.06 -13.83 34.18
C LEU A 130 38.04 -13.36 33.12
N LEU A 131 36.79 -13.81 33.27
CA LEU A 131 35.63 -13.29 32.55
C LEU A 131 34.62 -12.76 33.57
N LEU A 132 34.37 -11.46 33.56
CA LEU A 132 33.44 -10.80 34.48
C LEU A 132 32.17 -10.36 33.73
N PRO A 133 31.03 -11.06 33.87
CA PRO A 133 29.78 -10.67 33.23
C PRO A 133 29.17 -9.41 33.86
N PHE A 134 28.39 -8.66 33.09
CA PHE A 134 27.61 -7.51 33.55
C PHE A 134 26.26 -7.38 32.83
N ASP A 135 25.26 -6.89 33.57
CA ASP A 135 23.94 -6.45 33.10
C ASP A 135 23.56 -5.25 33.95
N MET A 136 23.56 -4.06 33.35
CA MET A 136 23.26 -2.81 34.04
C MET A 136 22.53 -1.84 33.12
N ASP A 137 21.87 -0.85 33.70
CA ASP A 137 21.34 0.28 32.95
C ASP A 137 22.48 1.03 32.25
N VAL A 138 22.18 1.76 31.18
CA VAL A 138 23.18 2.53 30.40
C VAL A 138 23.91 3.54 31.29
N ASN A 139 25.07 3.15 31.80
CA ASN A 139 25.93 3.97 32.65
C ASN A 139 27.40 3.65 32.36
N THR A 140 28.07 4.58 31.69
CA THR A 140 29.46 4.42 31.27
C THR A 140 30.45 4.48 32.44
N GLU A 141 30.19 5.29 33.46
CA GLU A 141 31.07 5.40 34.64
C GLU A 141 31.08 4.10 35.44
N ALA A 142 29.89 3.52 35.67
CA ALA A 142 29.76 2.24 36.36
C ALA A 142 30.48 1.10 35.61
N LEU A 143 30.44 1.10 34.27
CA LEU A 143 31.15 0.13 33.44
C LEU A 143 32.68 0.28 33.55
N TRP A 144 33.18 1.52 33.58
CA TRP A 144 34.61 1.78 33.78
C TRP A 144 35.09 1.35 35.17
N ASP A 145 34.29 1.57 36.21
CA ASP A 145 34.62 1.11 37.56
C ASP A 145 34.62 -0.42 37.65
N LEU A 146 33.66 -1.08 37.00
CA LEU A 146 33.65 -2.53 36.89
C LEU A 146 34.91 -3.05 36.17
N MET A 147 35.36 -2.39 35.12
CA MET A 147 36.62 -2.74 34.44
C MET A 147 37.83 -2.63 35.38
N LYS A 148 37.89 -1.60 36.23
CA LYS A 148 38.96 -1.47 37.23
C LYS A 148 38.97 -2.64 38.20
N THR A 149 37.79 -3.10 38.65
CA THR A 149 37.70 -4.27 39.55
C THR A 149 38.23 -5.54 38.89
N ALA A 150 37.93 -5.78 37.61
CA ALA A 150 38.48 -6.90 36.85
C ALA A 150 40.02 -6.85 36.72
N CYS A 151 40.61 -5.66 36.85
CA CYS A 151 42.05 -5.42 36.81
C CYS A 151 42.71 -5.36 38.21
N ASP A 152 41.94 -5.45 39.30
CA ASP A 152 42.48 -5.33 40.67
C ASP A 152 43.33 -6.56 41.04
N PRO A 153 44.65 -6.42 41.27
CA PRO A 153 45.54 -7.54 41.58
C PRO A 153 45.19 -8.30 42.87
N THR A 154 44.33 -7.74 43.73
CA THR A 154 43.86 -8.37 44.97
C THR A 154 42.61 -9.24 44.79
N TRP A 155 41.99 -9.21 43.60
CA TRP A 155 40.83 -10.04 43.29
C TRP A 155 41.20 -11.53 43.37
N PRO A 156 40.33 -12.42 43.87
CA PRO A 156 40.62 -13.84 43.89
C PRO A 156 40.74 -14.40 42.45
N ASP A 157 41.87 -15.04 42.11
CA ASP A 157 42.15 -15.64 40.79
C ASP A 157 41.32 -16.90 40.48
N LYS A 158 40.32 -17.21 41.31
CA LYS A 158 39.47 -18.38 41.15
C LYS A 158 38.02 -17.98 41.28
N GLU A 159 37.26 -18.48 40.32
CA GLU A 159 35.81 -18.46 40.17
C GLU A 159 35.28 -17.34 39.27
N ASN A 160 34.71 -17.77 38.15
CA ASN A 160 33.79 -16.99 37.34
C ASN A 160 32.66 -16.55 38.28
N HIS A 161 32.79 -15.36 38.86
CA HIS A 161 31.77 -14.83 39.75
C HIS A 161 30.57 -14.44 38.89
N ASN A 162 29.42 -15.03 39.19
CA ASN A 162 28.13 -14.55 38.70
C ASN A 162 27.60 -13.57 39.75
N PRO A 163 27.68 -12.25 39.55
CA PRO A 163 27.06 -11.30 40.47
C PRO A 163 25.57 -11.28 40.14
N ASN A 164 24.82 -12.19 40.77
CA ASN A 164 23.37 -11.99 40.92
C ASN A 164 23.13 -10.89 41.95
#